data_AF-A0A350G5S5-F1
#
_entry.id   AF-A0A350G5S5-F1
#
_cell.length_a   1.000
_cell.length_b   1.000
_cell.length_c   1.000
_cell.angle_alpha   90.00
_cell.angle_beta   90.00
_cell.angle_gamma   90.00
#
_symmetry.space_group_name_H-M   'P 1'
#
loop_
_entity.id
_entity.type
_entity.pdbx_description
1 polymer ?
#
loop_
_entity_poly.entity_id
_entity_poly.type
_entity_poly.pdbx_seq_one_letter_code
_entity_poly.pdbx_strand_id
1 'polypeptide(L)'
;MDDTIWIVVTLLVLYFISVVLFPQKVSIIGAMLMLLIVFSPASMLLYERGNLDLFVFIICAVIILTTGYSARLTAGLIVFGGIVKMFPLFGITVLLKESKQRFYKLAIVSALFMLVYGLLTFQSQSAAWNTTMRGDGSSYGSFVLITRLGGYLRDLLPASFGQLQVFFEALALVLIFIAGVVAVRDSNIWEASHDRNLAAFRMGASIYVGTFLLGNNWDYRLAFLVFVIPQLTEWFQLKNKGQRMVVIGVTLAILVTCWHFLLKIDIPFIPLKDPINRNFVIDEIVNWLLVPGFTYLLVSSFPDWLKQDMQKIFGFSKRR
;
A
#
# COMPACT_ATOMS: atom_id res chain seq x y z
N MET A 1 1.45 20.59 -28.51
CA MET A 1 2.62 19.86 -27.97
C MET A 1 3.13 20.56 -26.71
N ASP A 2 3.14 21.90 -26.69
CA ASP A 2 3.52 22.70 -25.52
C ASP A 2 2.61 22.51 -24.30
N ASP A 3 1.28 22.42 -24.48
CA ASP A 3 0.32 22.25 -23.37
C ASP A 3 0.56 20.97 -22.55
N THR A 4 0.93 19.86 -23.20
CA THR A 4 1.19 18.59 -22.53
C THR A 4 2.44 18.65 -21.66
N ILE A 5 3.48 19.37 -22.11
CA ILE A 5 4.70 19.60 -21.34
C ILE A 5 4.36 20.37 -20.06
N TRP A 6 3.59 21.47 -20.18
CA TRP A 6 3.17 22.27 -19.03
C TRP A 6 2.33 21.50 -18.03
N ILE A 7 1.44 20.61 -18.50
CA ILE A 7 0.64 19.74 -17.62
C ILE A 7 1.56 18.81 -16.82
N VAL A 8 2.50 18.12 -17.48
CA VAL A 8 3.42 17.18 -16.80
C VAL A 8 4.33 17.90 -15.81
N VAL A 9 4.90 19.05 -16.21
CA VAL A 9 5.73 19.88 -15.32
C VAL A 9 4.92 20.32 -14.11
N THR A 10 3.69 20.78 -14.31
CA THR A 10 2.81 21.18 -13.20
C THR A 10 2.54 20.02 -12.25
N LEU A 11 2.23 18.83 -12.78
CA LEU A 11 2.02 17.63 -11.96
C LEU A 11 3.25 17.24 -11.16
N LEU A 12 4.45 17.33 -11.74
CA LEU A 12 5.71 17.06 -11.03
C LEU A 12 5.96 18.09 -9.93
N VAL A 13 5.79 19.38 -10.20
CA VAL A 13 5.93 20.43 -9.18
C VAL A 13 4.94 20.21 -8.04
N LEU A 14 3.66 19.95 -8.35
CA LEU A 14 2.64 19.68 -7.34
C LEU A 14 2.91 18.38 -6.56
N TYR A 15 3.48 17.36 -7.19
CA TYR A 15 3.91 16.14 -6.53
C TYR A 15 5.01 16.42 -5.49
N PHE A 16 6.07 17.15 -5.85
CA PHE A 16 7.14 17.48 -4.90
C PHE A 16 6.66 18.40 -3.77
N ILE A 17 5.79 19.38 -4.08
CA ILE A 17 5.12 20.19 -3.06
C ILE A 17 4.32 19.27 -2.11
N SER A 18 3.58 18.31 -2.65
CA SER A 18 2.79 17.35 -1.85
C SER A 18 3.68 16.51 -0.93
N VAL A 19 4.82 16.01 -1.42
CA VAL A 19 5.82 15.26 -0.64
C VAL A 19 6.31 16.06 0.56
N VAL A 20 6.52 17.37 0.40
CA VAL A 20 6.99 18.25 1.48
C VAL A 20 5.88 18.60 2.47
N LEU A 21 4.63 18.77 1.99
CA LEU A 21 3.54 19.29 2.82
C LEU A 21 2.77 18.23 3.63
N PHE A 22 2.66 16.99 3.13
CA PHE A 22 1.85 15.97 3.80
C PHE A 22 2.31 15.59 5.22
N PRO A 23 3.63 15.48 5.54
CA PRO A 23 4.06 15.06 6.87
C PRO A 23 3.83 16.16 7.91
N GLN A 24 3.45 15.82 9.14
CA GLN A 24 3.33 16.80 10.23
C GLN A 24 4.68 17.23 10.80
N LYS A 25 5.52 16.23 11.07
CA LYS A 25 6.87 16.38 11.57
C LYS A 25 7.69 15.24 11.03
N VAL A 26 8.92 15.53 10.60
CA VAL A 26 9.82 14.53 10.03
C VAL A 26 11.16 14.64 10.73
N SER A 27 11.70 13.50 11.16
CA SER A 27 13.07 13.42 11.66
C SER A 27 14.07 13.48 10.50
N ILE A 28 15.34 13.79 10.76
CA ILE A 28 16.38 13.79 9.71
C ILE A 28 16.43 12.44 8.99
N ILE A 29 16.39 11.33 9.76
CA ILE A 29 16.35 9.96 9.20
C ILE A 29 15.10 9.77 8.34
N GLY A 30 13.92 10.22 8.81
CA GLY A 30 12.69 10.16 8.03
C GLY A 30 12.78 10.92 6.72
N ALA A 31 13.37 12.12 6.72
CA ALA A 31 13.56 12.92 5.52
C ALA A 31 14.51 12.21 4.54
N MET A 32 15.62 11.65 5.01
CA MET A 32 16.54 10.87 4.19
C MET A 32 15.86 9.63 3.59
N LEU A 33 15.08 8.89 4.38
CA LEU A 33 14.32 7.73 3.90
C LEU A 33 13.26 8.12 2.87
N MET A 34 12.57 9.25 3.07
CA MET A 34 11.63 9.78 2.09
C MET A 34 12.34 10.11 0.77
N LEU A 35 13.50 10.79 0.82
CA LEU A 35 14.31 11.08 -0.37
C LEU A 35 14.74 9.80 -1.08
N LEU A 36 15.17 8.76 -0.34
CA LEU A 36 15.54 7.47 -0.92
C LEU A 36 14.37 6.80 -1.66
N ILE A 37 13.12 6.99 -1.23
CA ILE A 37 11.95 6.47 -1.95
C ILE A 37 11.62 7.37 -3.15
N VAL A 38 11.58 8.68 -2.96
CA VAL A 38 11.21 9.67 -3.99
C VAL A 38 12.19 9.65 -5.16
N PHE A 39 13.47 9.37 -4.91
CA PHE A 39 14.51 9.24 -5.93
C PHE A 39 14.85 7.79 -6.29
N SER A 40 14.06 6.82 -5.83
CA SER A 40 14.25 5.42 -6.20
C SER A 40 13.94 5.18 -7.69
N PRO A 41 14.51 4.13 -8.30
CA PRO A 41 14.17 3.72 -9.67
C PRO A 41 12.66 3.51 -9.87
N ALA A 42 11.95 2.96 -8.88
CA ALA A 42 10.50 2.81 -8.93
C ALA A 42 9.79 4.16 -9.09
N SER A 43 10.16 5.18 -8.29
CA SER A 43 9.59 6.52 -8.42
C SER A 43 10.03 7.23 -9.70
N MET A 44 11.24 7.00 -10.21
CA MET A 44 11.68 7.56 -11.50
C MET A 44 10.81 7.08 -12.66
N LEU A 45 10.40 5.81 -12.66
CA LEU A 45 9.45 5.28 -13.66
C LEU A 45 8.10 6.02 -13.64
N LEU A 46 7.68 6.55 -12.48
CA LEU A 46 6.47 7.36 -12.38
C LEU A 46 6.63 8.69 -13.15
N TYR A 47 7.80 9.32 -12.99
CA TYR A 47 8.12 10.63 -13.56
C TYR A 47 8.37 10.53 -15.06
N GLU A 48 9.19 9.58 -15.48
CA GLU A 48 9.53 9.34 -16.89
C GLU A 48 8.29 9.05 -17.74
N ARG A 49 7.33 8.30 -17.18
CA ARG A 49 6.07 7.98 -17.86
C ARG A 49 5.01 9.08 -17.76
N GLY A 50 5.24 10.14 -16.98
CA GLY A 50 4.25 11.20 -16.74
C GLY A 50 2.89 10.66 -16.32
N ASN A 51 2.86 9.60 -15.51
CA ASN A 51 1.63 8.83 -15.27
C ASN A 51 0.60 9.63 -14.46
N LEU A 52 -0.69 9.38 -14.71
CA LEU A 52 -1.79 9.96 -13.93
C LEU A 52 -1.68 9.64 -12.42
N ASP A 53 -0.91 8.62 -12.04
CA ASP A 53 -0.68 8.30 -10.63
C ASP A 53 0.07 9.41 -9.87
N LEU A 54 0.72 10.36 -10.56
CA LEU A 54 1.18 11.63 -9.96
C LEU A 54 0.01 12.46 -9.42
N PHE A 55 -1.06 12.59 -10.22
CA PHE A 55 -2.27 13.30 -9.82
C PHE A 55 -2.98 12.58 -8.67
N VAL A 56 -3.04 11.25 -8.73
CA VAL A 56 -3.63 10.45 -7.65
C VAL A 56 -2.80 10.58 -6.36
N PHE A 57 -1.48 10.65 -6.45
CA PHE A 57 -0.61 10.91 -5.31
C PHE A 57 -0.94 12.26 -4.65
N ILE A 58 -1.11 13.32 -5.46
CA ILE A 58 -1.50 14.64 -4.97
C ILE A 58 -2.85 14.57 -4.25
N ILE A 59 -3.84 13.89 -4.82
CA ILE A 59 -5.15 13.68 -4.15
C ILE A 59 -4.95 12.98 -2.81
N CYS A 60 -4.14 11.92 -2.74
CA CYS A 60 -3.84 11.22 -1.49
C CYS A 60 -3.18 12.14 -0.44
N ALA A 61 -2.25 12.99 -0.85
CA ALA A 61 -1.64 13.99 0.03
C ALA A 61 -2.68 15.00 0.54
N VAL A 62 -3.59 15.47 -0.30
CA VAL A 62 -4.69 16.37 0.10
C VAL A 62 -5.69 15.66 1.03
N ILE A 63 -5.99 14.38 0.81
CA ILE A 63 -6.78 13.56 1.74
C ILE A 63 -6.12 13.57 3.12
N ILE A 64 -4.81 13.31 3.20
CA ILE A 64 -4.03 13.33 4.45
C ILE A 64 -4.09 14.70 5.13
N LEU A 65 -3.89 15.79 4.37
CA LEU A 65 -3.95 17.16 4.88
C LEU A 65 -5.33 17.52 5.44
N THR A 66 -6.39 17.13 4.74
CA THR A 66 -7.77 17.46 5.12
C THR A 66 -8.27 16.70 6.34
N THR A 67 -7.58 15.63 6.75
CA THR A 67 -7.94 14.88 7.96
C THR A 67 -8.04 15.78 9.18
N GLY A 68 -7.14 16.75 9.34
CA GLY A 68 -7.14 17.69 10.46
C GLY A 68 -8.28 18.71 10.44
N TYR A 69 -8.99 18.85 9.33
CA TYR A 69 -9.99 19.90 9.12
C TYR A 69 -11.42 19.35 9.15
N SER A 70 -11.73 18.33 8.32
CA SER A 70 -13.10 17.81 8.21
C SER A 70 -13.15 16.39 7.68
N ALA A 71 -13.67 15.47 8.51
CA ALA A 71 -13.87 14.07 8.12
C ALA A 71 -14.79 13.89 6.91
N ARG A 72 -15.77 14.79 6.71
CA ARG A 72 -16.68 14.75 5.54
C ARG A 72 -15.93 15.11 4.26
N LEU A 73 -15.08 16.14 4.33
CA LEU A 73 -14.24 16.54 3.21
C LEU A 73 -13.24 15.43 2.86
N THR A 74 -12.59 14.84 3.87
CA THR A 74 -11.70 13.68 3.68
C THR A 74 -12.41 12.51 3.01
N ALA A 75 -13.61 12.13 3.49
CA ALA A 75 -14.40 11.06 2.87
C ALA A 75 -14.82 11.40 1.42
N GLY A 76 -15.21 12.65 1.16
CA GLY A 76 -15.54 13.11 -0.19
C GLY A 76 -14.34 13.06 -1.14
N LEU A 77 -13.15 13.44 -0.65
CA LEU A 77 -11.90 13.35 -1.42
C LEU A 77 -11.45 11.91 -1.65
N ILE A 78 -11.69 10.99 -0.71
CA ILE A 78 -11.44 9.56 -0.91
C ILE A 78 -12.31 9.01 -2.03
N VAL A 79 -13.60 9.36 -2.04
CA VAL A 79 -14.52 8.97 -3.11
C VAL A 79 -14.10 9.59 -4.45
N PHE A 80 -13.78 10.89 -4.46
CA PHE A 80 -13.27 11.57 -5.66
C PHE A 80 -11.99 10.91 -6.19
N GLY A 81 -11.03 10.60 -5.31
CA GLY A 81 -9.84 9.84 -5.66
C GLY A 81 -10.18 8.46 -6.22
N GLY A 82 -11.14 7.76 -5.61
CA GLY A 82 -11.69 6.48 -6.06
C GLY A 82 -12.29 6.51 -7.47
N ILE A 83 -12.97 7.60 -7.83
CA ILE A 83 -13.51 7.85 -9.17
C ILE A 83 -12.37 8.01 -10.19
N VAL A 84 -11.35 8.79 -9.83
CA VAL A 84 -10.16 9.01 -10.69
C VAL A 84 -9.40 7.69 -10.88
N LYS A 85 -9.22 6.93 -9.81
CA LYS A 85 -8.61 5.60 -9.83
C LYS A 85 -9.05 4.81 -8.61
N MET A 86 -9.21 3.49 -8.70
CA MET A 86 -9.84 2.73 -7.60
C MET A 86 -9.06 2.73 -6.27
N PHE A 87 -7.73 2.83 -6.28
CA PHE A 87 -6.93 2.52 -5.09
C PHE A 87 -6.96 3.55 -3.93
N PRO A 88 -7.19 4.87 -4.11
CA PRO A 88 -7.40 5.78 -2.98
C PRO A 88 -8.58 5.39 -2.09
N LEU A 89 -9.52 4.59 -2.60
CA LEU A 89 -10.62 4.03 -1.80
C LEU A 89 -10.12 3.18 -0.62
N PHE A 90 -8.99 2.49 -0.77
CA PHE A 90 -8.36 1.76 0.32
C PHE A 90 -7.92 2.68 1.46
N GLY A 91 -7.73 3.97 1.17
CA GLY A 91 -7.44 5.03 2.13
C GLY A 91 -8.56 5.34 3.13
N ILE A 92 -9.71 4.64 3.09
CA ILE A 92 -10.79 4.81 4.06
C ILE A 92 -10.34 4.61 5.52
N THR A 93 -9.27 3.84 5.74
CA THR A 93 -8.64 3.61 7.05
C THR A 93 -8.14 4.90 7.69
N VAL A 94 -7.87 5.95 6.92
CA VAL A 94 -7.54 7.28 7.43
C VAL A 94 -8.63 7.84 8.35
N LEU A 95 -9.89 7.50 8.11
CA LEU A 95 -11.04 7.93 8.91
C LEU A 95 -11.17 7.16 10.24
N LEU A 96 -10.33 6.16 10.51
CA LEU A 96 -10.36 5.40 11.77
C LEU A 96 -10.06 6.24 13.01
N LYS A 97 -9.53 7.46 12.85
CA LYS A 97 -9.38 8.41 13.94
C LYS A 97 -10.72 8.97 14.46
N GLU A 98 -11.77 8.88 13.66
CA GLU A 98 -13.10 9.37 14.05
C GLU A 98 -13.77 8.42 15.05
N SER A 99 -14.83 8.90 15.70
CA SER A 99 -15.65 8.05 16.56
C SER A 99 -16.26 6.89 15.76
N LYS A 100 -16.45 5.74 16.43
CA LYS A 100 -17.01 4.51 15.84
C LYS A 100 -18.22 4.76 14.91
N GLN A 101 -19.22 5.49 15.41
CA GLN A 101 -20.44 5.80 14.65
C GLN A 101 -20.15 6.64 13.40
N ARG A 102 -19.29 7.66 13.52
CA ARG A 102 -18.95 8.56 12.42
C ARG A 102 -18.12 7.85 11.36
N PHE A 103 -17.17 7.02 11.77
CA PHE A 103 -16.40 6.16 10.86
C PHE A 103 -17.33 5.28 10.02
N TYR A 104 -18.20 4.48 10.65
CA TYR A 104 -19.09 3.58 9.91
C TYR A 104 -20.04 4.34 9.00
N LYS A 105 -20.60 5.47 9.45
CA LYS A 105 -21.47 6.29 8.61
C LYS A 105 -20.75 6.76 7.34
N LEU A 106 -19.54 7.30 7.46
CA LEU A 106 -18.76 7.77 6.32
C LEU A 106 -18.33 6.61 5.42
N ALA A 107 -17.84 5.52 5.99
CA ALA A 107 -17.42 4.34 5.24
C ALA A 107 -18.57 3.70 4.44
N ILE A 108 -19.75 3.55 5.06
CA ILE A 108 -20.95 3.02 4.38
C ILE A 108 -21.38 3.95 3.26
N VAL A 109 -21.44 5.27 3.50
CA VAL A 109 -21.82 6.23 2.45
C VAL A 109 -20.83 6.20 1.29
N SER A 110 -19.52 6.20 1.56
CA SER A 110 -18.49 6.06 0.52
C SER A 110 -18.61 4.75 -0.24
N ALA A 111 -18.84 3.63 0.44
CA ALA A 111 -19.00 2.32 -0.18
C ALA A 111 -20.26 2.24 -1.06
N LEU A 112 -21.39 2.74 -0.57
CA LEU A 112 -22.64 2.81 -1.34
C LEU A 112 -22.49 3.70 -2.58
N PHE A 113 -21.84 4.86 -2.44
CA PHE A 113 -21.57 5.73 -3.58
C PHE A 113 -20.70 5.01 -4.63
N MET A 114 -19.60 4.38 -4.20
CA MET A 114 -18.71 3.66 -5.10
C MET A 114 -19.37 2.44 -5.74
N LEU A 115 -20.28 1.77 -5.03
CA LEU A 115 -21.09 0.69 -5.58
C LEU A 115 -22.00 1.20 -6.70
N VAL A 116 -22.75 2.27 -6.45
CA VAL A 116 -23.63 2.89 -7.46
C VAL A 116 -22.80 3.36 -8.66
N TYR A 117 -21.70 4.06 -8.43
CA TYR A 117 -20.79 4.48 -9.49
C TYR A 117 -20.25 3.29 -10.30
N GLY A 118 -19.84 2.22 -9.60
CA GLY A 118 -19.36 0.98 -10.20
C GLY A 118 -20.39 0.30 -11.10
N LEU A 119 -21.64 0.21 -10.64
CA LEU A 119 -22.74 -0.35 -11.42
C LEU A 119 -23.06 0.49 -12.66
N LEU A 120 -23.08 1.82 -12.52
CA LEU A 120 -23.35 2.75 -13.62
C LEU A 120 -22.24 2.77 -14.68
N THR A 121 -21.00 2.49 -14.29
CA THR A 121 -19.82 2.54 -15.17
C THR A 121 -19.23 1.16 -15.47
N PHE A 122 -19.95 0.07 -15.16
CA PHE A 122 -19.44 -1.30 -15.23
C PHE A 122 -18.88 -1.66 -16.60
N GLN A 123 -19.57 -1.27 -17.68
CA GLN A 123 -19.11 -1.55 -19.05
C GLN A 123 -17.76 -0.88 -19.34
N SER A 124 -17.61 0.40 -19.00
CA SER A 124 -16.37 1.15 -19.16
C SER A 124 -15.24 0.58 -18.31
N GLN A 125 -15.54 0.17 -17.07
CA GLN A 125 -14.56 -0.46 -16.19
C GLN A 125 -14.12 -1.84 -16.69
N SER A 126 -15.05 -2.65 -17.18
CA SER A 126 -14.76 -3.96 -17.76
C SER A 126 -13.91 -3.83 -19.02
N ALA A 127 -14.23 -2.88 -19.90
CA ALA A 127 -13.42 -2.57 -21.06
C ALA A 127 -12.00 -2.16 -20.65
N ALA A 128 -11.86 -1.22 -19.71
CA ALA A 128 -10.56 -0.79 -19.20
C ALA A 128 -9.76 -1.94 -18.57
N TRP A 129 -10.41 -2.82 -17.81
CA TRP A 129 -9.78 -3.98 -17.17
C TRP A 129 -9.18 -4.96 -18.19
N ASN A 130 -9.90 -5.20 -19.29
CA ASN A 130 -9.50 -6.14 -20.33
C ASN A 130 -8.46 -5.56 -21.31
N THR A 131 -8.39 -4.24 -21.46
CA THR A 131 -7.41 -3.58 -22.35
C THR A 131 -6.12 -3.16 -21.63
N THR A 132 -6.13 -3.07 -20.29
CA THR A 132 -4.96 -2.61 -19.54
C THR A 132 -3.86 -3.66 -19.55
N MET A 133 -2.73 -3.31 -20.14
CA MET A 133 -1.52 -4.13 -20.07
C MET A 133 -1.07 -4.31 -18.61
N ARG A 134 -0.84 -5.57 -18.24
CA ARG A 134 -0.27 -5.95 -16.95
C ARG A 134 1.20 -6.26 -17.14
N GLY A 135 2.06 -5.57 -16.39
CA GLY A 135 3.49 -5.85 -16.40
C GLY A 135 3.77 -7.22 -15.77
N ASP A 136 4.77 -7.89 -16.31
CA ASP A 136 5.36 -9.14 -15.81
C ASP A 136 6.76 -8.92 -15.22
N GLY A 137 7.47 -7.89 -15.67
CA GLY A 137 8.87 -7.61 -15.30
C GLY A 137 9.12 -6.44 -14.35
N SER A 138 8.16 -5.51 -14.25
CA SER A 138 8.26 -4.28 -13.45
C SER A 138 6.94 -4.04 -12.73
N SER A 139 6.55 -5.00 -11.91
CA SER A 139 5.27 -4.99 -11.22
C SER A 139 5.35 -5.74 -9.90
N TYR A 140 4.51 -5.33 -8.95
CA TYR A 140 4.27 -6.01 -7.68
C TYR A 140 2.80 -6.43 -7.58
N GLY A 141 2.54 -7.47 -6.79
CA GLY A 141 1.19 -7.93 -6.46
C GLY A 141 0.99 -9.44 -6.54
N SER A 142 -0.20 -9.91 -6.18
CA SER A 142 -0.48 -11.33 -5.97
C SER A 142 -0.32 -12.21 -7.22
N PHE A 143 -0.43 -11.63 -8.42
CA PHE A 143 -0.36 -12.38 -9.68
C PHE A 143 0.99 -12.29 -10.40
N VAL A 144 1.96 -11.53 -9.89
CA VAL A 144 3.21 -11.24 -10.61
C VAL A 144 4.06 -12.50 -10.75
N LEU A 145 4.25 -13.26 -9.65
CA LEU A 145 4.89 -14.59 -9.66
C LEU A 145 4.28 -15.51 -10.72
N ILE A 146 2.94 -15.56 -10.81
CA ILE A 146 2.24 -16.44 -11.76
C ILE A 146 2.43 -15.95 -13.19
N THR A 147 2.37 -14.64 -13.41
CA THR A 147 2.48 -14.05 -14.74
C THR A 147 3.87 -14.29 -15.31
N ARG A 148 4.93 -14.11 -14.50
CA ARG A 148 6.32 -14.26 -14.96
C ARG A 148 6.84 -15.69 -14.91
N LEU A 149 6.53 -16.45 -13.85
CA LEU A 149 7.04 -17.81 -13.63
C LEU A 149 6.00 -18.90 -13.90
N GLY A 150 4.88 -18.56 -14.55
CA GLY A 150 3.76 -19.47 -14.79
C GLY A 150 4.15 -20.76 -15.52
N GLY A 151 5.14 -20.73 -16.42
CA GLY A 151 5.70 -21.93 -17.05
C GLY A 151 6.31 -22.88 -16.03
N TYR A 152 7.24 -22.38 -15.22
CA TYR A 152 7.88 -23.16 -14.15
C TYR A 152 6.87 -23.67 -13.11
N LEU A 153 5.88 -22.86 -12.75
CA LEU A 153 4.85 -23.25 -11.78
C LEU A 153 3.94 -24.35 -12.31
N ARG A 154 3.62 -24.37 -13.61
CA ARG A 154 2.80 -25.43 -14.22
C ARG A 154 3.53 -26.77 -14.29
N ASP A 155 4.84 -26.74 -14.49
CA ASP A 155 5.66 -27.95 -14.46
C ASP A 155 5.70 -28.57 -13.05
N LEU A 156 5.62 -27.75 -12.01
CA LEU A 156 5.61 -28.17 -10.60
C LEU A 156 4.21 -28.53 -10.08
N LEU A 157 3.19 -27.79 -10.51
CA LEU A 157 1.82 -27.94 -10.07
C LEU A 157 0.92 -28.06 -11.31
N PRO A 158 0.25 -29.21 -11.52
CA PRO A 158 -0.65 -29.42 -12.66
C PRO A 158 -1.97 -28.64 -12.46
N ALA A 159 -1.88 -27.31 -12.51
CA ALA A 159 -2.97 -26.37 -12.29
C ALA A 159 -3.08 -25.38 -13.45
N SER A 160 -4.31 -25.02 -13.79
CA SER A 160 -4.57 -23.96 -14.76
C SER A 160 -4.15 -22.59 -14.22
N PHE A 161 -3.93 -21.63 -15.11
CA PHE A 161 -3.56 -20.26 -14.72
C PHE A 161 -4.59 -19.61 -13.78
N GLY A 162 -5.89 -19.82 -14.04
CA GLY A 162 -6.95 -19.31 -13.17
C GLY A 162 -6.94 -19.94 -11.78
N GLN A 163 -6.65 -21.24 -11.66
CA GLN A 163 -6.51 -21.89 -10.36
C GLN A 163 -5.31 -21.34 -9.57
N LEU A 164 -4.19 -21.08 -10.24
CA LEU A 164 -3.04 -20.44 -9.60
C LEU A 164 -3.37 -19.02 -9.13
N GLN A 165 -4.12 -18.23 -9.92
CA GLN A 165 -4.53 -16.88 -9.50
C GLN A 165 -5.34 -16.93 -8.20
N VAL A 166 -6.36 -17.78 -8.15
CA VAL A 166 -7.18 -17.97 -6.95
C VAL A 166 -6.34 -18.44 -5.77
N PHE A 167 -5.39 -19.36 -5.99
CA PHE A 167 -4.50 -19.86 -4.94
C PHE A 167 -3.63 -18.76 -4.33
N PHE A 168 -2.93 -17.96 -5.15
CA PHE A 168 -2.07 -16.89 -4.63
C PHE A 168 -2.89 -15.74 -4.01
N GLU A 169 -4.06 -15.41 -4.56
CA GLU A 169 -4.96 -14.45 -3.92
C GLU A 169 -5.42 -14.94 -2.54
N ALA A 170 -5.82 -16.21 -2.44
CA ALA A 170 -6.18 -16.85 -1.18
C ALA A 170 -4.98 -16.89 -0.21
N LEU A 171 -3.77 -17.16 -0.69
CA LEU A 171 -2.55 -17.11 0.13
C LEU A 171 -2.32 -15.70 0.68
N ALA A 172 -2.45 -14.66 -0.14
CA ALA A 172 -2.32 -13.27 0.30
C ALA A 172 -3.36 -12.94 1.38
N LEU A 173 -4.63 -13.34 1.18
CA LEU A 173 -5.69 -13.17 2.17
C LEU A 173 -5.42 -13.91 3.48
N VAL A 174 -4.89 -15.13 3.42
CA VAL A 174 -4.48 -15.90 4.60
C VAL A 174 -3.34 -15.20 5.35
N LEU A 175 -2.34 -14.69 4.65
CA LEU A 175 -1.24 -13.94 5.26
C LEU A 175 -1.73 -12.64 5.92
N ILE A 176 -2.63 -11.91 5.27
CA ILE A 176 -3.30 -10.72 5.82
C ILE A 176 -4.09 -11.11 7.07
N PHE A 177 -4.88 -12.18 7.01
CA PHE A 177 -5.68 -12.65 8.13
C PHE A 177 -4.80 -13.03 9.33
N ILE A 178 -3.76 -13.83 9.12
CA ILE A 178 -2.82 -14.24 10.18
C ILE A 178 -2.14 -13.01 10.79
N ALA A 179 -1.60 -12.11 9.96
CA ALA A 179 -0.96 -10.89 10.44
C ALA A 179 -1.92 -10.00 11.23
N GLY A 180 -3.17 -9.87 10.79
CA GLY A 180 -4.22 -9.16 11.50
C GLY A 180 -4.56 -9.79 12.84
N VAL A 181 -4.74 -11.11 12.91
CA VAL A 181 -5.01 -11.83 14.17
C VAL A 181 -3.84 -11.67 15.15
N VAL A 182 -2.61 -11.79 14.67
CA VAL A 182 -1.40 -11.57 15.49
C VAL A 182 -1.35 -10.13 16.02
N ALA A 183 -1.67 -9.14 15.18
CA ALA A 183 -1.73 -7.74 15.59
C ALA A 183 -2.84 -7.45 16.62
N VAL A 184 -4.02 -8.06 16.49
CA VAL A 184 -5.13 -7.90 17.45
C VAL A 184 -4.78 -8.49 18.83
N ARG A 185 -4.01 -9.58 18.85
CA ARG A 185 -3.49 -10.19 20.08
C ARG A 185 -2.41 -9.35 20.75
N ASP A 186 -1.72 -8.51 19.98
CA ASP A 186 -0.69 -7.65 20.53
C ASP A 186 -1.30 -6.55 21.41
N SER A 187 -1.11 -6.68 22.71
CA SER A 187 -1.66 -5.75 23.70
C SER A 187 -0.80 -4.50 23.89
N ASN A 188 0.35 -4.41 23.22
CA ASN A 188 1.24 -3.26 23.32
C ASN A 188 0.64 -2.04 22.62
N ILE A 189 0.89 -0.86 23.21
CA ILE A 189 0.39 0.41 22.70
C ILE A 189 1.30 0.89 21.58
N TRP A 190 0.70 1.23 20.44
CA TRP A 190 1.38 1.85 19.32
C TRP A 190 1.17 3.35 19.39
N GLU A 191 2.09 4.03 20.06
CA GLU A 191 2.04 5.49 20.22
C GLU A 191 2.32 6.16 18.87
N ALA A 192 1.51 7.15 18.51
CA ALA A 192 1.76 8.06 17.41
C ALA A 192 1.78 9.48 17.99
N SER A 193 2.87 10.20 17.80
CA SER A 193 2.99 11.57 18.32
C SER A 193 2.27 12.58 17.43
N HIS A 194 2.10 12.24 16.14
CA HIS A 194 1.52 13.14 15.16
C HIS A 194 0.41 12.45 14.36
N ASP A 195 -0.82 12.87 14.59
CA ASP A 195 -2.02 12.29 13.95
C ASP A 195 -1.95 12.28 12.42
N ARG A 196 -1.36 13.32 11.82
CA ARG A 196 -1.25 13.39 10.36
C ARG A 196 -0.19 12.44 9.80
N ASN A 197 0.86 12.13 10.55
CA ASN A 197 1.81 11.08 10.16
C ASN A 197 1.15 9.71 10.22
N LEU A 198 0.34 9.45 11.25
CA LEU A 198 -0.43 8.21 11.35
C LEU A 198 -1.47 8.08 10.23
N ALA A 199 -2.15 9.17 9.87
CA ALA A 199 -3.04 9.21 8.72
C ALA A 199 -2.30 8.89 7.40
N ALA A 200 -1.13 9.49 7.18
CA ALA A 200 -0.29 9.20 6.02
C ALA A 200 0.12 7.72 5.96
N PHE A 201 0.51 7.16 7.10
CA PHE A 201 0.82 5.73 7.21
C PHE A 201 -0.38 4.86 6.84
N ARG A 202 -1.55 5.12 7.42
CA ARG A 202 -2.77 4.36 7.10
C ARG A 202 -3.12 4.45 5.61
N MET A 203 -2.97 5.62 5.01
CA MET A 203 -3.17 5.83 3.57
C MET A 203 -2.22 4.97 2.73
N GLY A 204 -0.91 5.12 2.93
CA GLY A 204 0.10 4.41 2.13
C GLY A 204 0.04 2.89 2.32
N ALA A 205 -0.06 2.42 3.57
CA ALA A 205 -0.13 1.00 3.89
C ALA A 205 -1.40 0.35 3.29
N SER A 206 -2.56 1.03 3.39
CA SER A 206 -3.81 0.48 2.85
C SER A 206 -3.82 0.47 1.32
N ILE A 207 -3.25 1.49 0.67
CA ILE A 207 -3.06 1.48 -0.79
C ILE A 207 -2.17 0.31 -1.20
N TYR A 208 -1.04 0.09 -0.52
CA TYR A 208 -0.15 -1.03 -0.85
C TYR A 208 -0.84 -2.38 -0.71
N VAL A 209 -1.41 -2.67 0.48
CA VAL A 209 -2.10 -3.95 0.76
C VAL A 209 -3.29 -4.15 -0.19
N GLY A 210 -4.11 -3.11 -0.39
CA GLY A 210 -5.28 -3.18 -1.26
C GLY A 210 -4.91 -3.39 -2.72
N THR A 211 -3.93 -2.65 -3.25
CA THR A 211 -3.47 -2.83 -4.63
C THR A 211 -2.82 -4.18 -4.84
N PHE A 212 -2.03 -4.68 -3.88
CA PHE A 212 -1.41 -6.00 -3.96
C PHE A 212 -2.43 -7.11 -4.24
N LEU A 213 -3.62 -7.03 -3.63
CA LEU A 213 -4.71 -7.99 -3.86
C LEU A 213 -5.39 -7.85 -5.23
N LEU A 214 -5.29 -6.68 -5.89
CA LEU A 214 -5.90 -6.45 -7.21
C LEU A 214 -5.11 -7.12 -8.37
N GLY A 215 -4.04 -7.86 -8.08
CA GLY A 215 -3.20 -8.52 -9.07
C GLY A 215 -1.95 -7.72 -9.41
N ASN A 216 -1.54 -7.68 -10.68
CA ASN A 216 -0.30 -7.00 -11.09
C ASN A 216 -0.49 -5.48 -11.10
N ASN A 217 0.39 -4.77 -10.40
CA ASN A 217 0.46 -3.32 -10.41
C ASN A 217 1.88 -2.90 -10.78
N TRP A 218 2.01 -1.89 -11.62
CA TRP A 218 3.32 -1.36 -11.99
C TRP A 218 4.08 -0.81 -10.77
N ASP A 219 5.39 -1.04 -10.73
CA ASP A 219 6.26 -0.65 -9.60
C ASP A 219 6.32 0.83 -9.35
N TYR A 220 5.99 1.66 -10.34
CA TYR A 220 5.95 3.10 -10.14
C TYR A 220 4.95 3.53 -9.06
N ARG A 221 3.99 2.67 -8.67
CA ARG A 221 3.10 2.92 -7.52
C ARG A 221 3.77 2.74 -6.16
N LEU A 222 4.96 2.14 -6.09
CA LEU A 222 5.76 2.10 -4.87
C LEU A 222 6.14 3.50 -4.38
N ALA A 223 6.05 4.54 -5.23
CA ALA A 223 6.17 5.94 -4.83
C ALA A 223 5.23 6.32 -3.66
N PHE A 224 4.04 5.69 -3.58
CA PHE A 224 3.07 5.93 -2.49
C PHE A 224 3.58 5.45 -1.12
N LEU A 225 4.61 4.59 -1.08
CA LEU A 225 5.25 4.16 0.17
C LEU A 225 5.98 5.30 0.89
N VAL A 226 6.23 6.44 0.23
CA VAL A 226 6.72 7.62 0.93
C VAL A 226 5.78 8.07 2.06
N PHE A 227 4.45 7.84 1.91
CA PHE A 227 3.46 8.20 2.93
C PHE A 227 3.62 7.44 4.25
N VAL A 228 4.22 6.24 4.24
CA VAL A 228 4.39 5.44 5.46
C VAL A 228 5.60 5.87 6.29
N ILE A 229 6.58 6.54 5.67
CA ILE A 229 7.89 6.80 6.29
C ILE A 229 7.83 7.67 7.54
N PRO A 230 7.10 8.81 7.58
CA PRO A 230 7.09 9.66 8.77
C PRO A 230 6.70 8.87 10.03
N GLN A 231 5.64 8.06 9.96
CA GLN A 231 5.20 7.26 11.10
C GLN A 231 6.14 6.09 11.42
N LEU A 232 6.67 5.39 10.41
CA LEU A 232 7.64 4.31 10.64
C LEU A 232 8.87 4.82 11.40
N THR A 233 9.34 6.04 11.10
CA THR A 233 10.48 6.62 11.80
C THR A 233 10.19 7.02 13.25
N GLU A 234 8.96 7.42 13.58
CA GLU A 234 8.54 7.58 14.97
C GLU A 234 8.59 6.24 15.71
N TRP A 235 8.15 5.17 15.04
CA TRP A 235 8.12 3.84 15.62
C TRP A 235 9.49 3.14 15.75
N PHE A 236 10.57 3.73 15.22
CA PHE A 236 11.93 3.28 15.56
C PHE A 236 12.25 3.49 17.04
N GLN A 237 11.53 4.39 17.73
CA GLN A 237 11.74 4.69 19.14
C GLN A 237 10.85 3.87 20.08
N LEU A 238 10.06 2.91 19.56
CA LEU A 238 9.25 2.04 20.40
C LEU A 238 10.09 1.28 21.43
N LYS A 239 9.57 1.21 22.66
CA LYS A 239 10.23 0.51 23.78
C LYS A 239 10.27 -1.01 23.57
N ASN A 240 9.24 -1.57 22.93
CA ASN A 240 9.17 -2.99 22.65
C ASN A 240 10.12 -3.35 21.49
N LYS A 241 11.14 -4.17 21.79
CA LYS A 241 12.15 -4.59 20.81
C LYS A 241 11.54 -5.33 19.62
N GLY A 242 10.56 -6.22 19.84
CA GLY A 242 9.92 -7.00 18.78
C GLY A 242 9.19 -6.12 17.78
N GLN A 243 8.36 -5.19 18.27
CA GLN A 243 7.65 -4.22 17.43
C GLN A 243 8.61 -3.35 16.63
N ARG A 244 9.67 -2.87 17.29
CA ARG A 244 10.72 -2.09 16.63
C ARG A 244 11.41 -2.88 15.51
N MET A 245 11.70 -4.17 15.71
CA MET A 245 12.28 -5.02 14.67
C MET A 245 11.33 -5.20 13.47
N VAL A 246 10.02 -5.32 13.71
CA VAL A 246 9.03 -5.36 12.61
C VAL A 246 9.05 -4.06 11.81
N VAL A 247 9.06 -2.91 12.48
CA VAL A 247 9.09 -1.58 11.83
C VAL A 247 10.38 -1.41 11.01
N ILE A 248 11.53 -1.81 11.56
CA ILE A 248 12.81 -1.78 10.84
C ILE A 248 12.77 -2.73 9.64
N GLY A 249 12.30 -3.97 9.82
CA GLY A 249 12.20 -4.97 8.77
C GLY A 249 11.30 -4.50 7.62
N VAL A 250 10.13 -3.94 7.93
CA VAL A 250 9.23 -3.34 6.93
C VAL A 250 9.91 -2.17 6.23
N THR A 251 10.62 -1.30 6.95
CA THR A 251 11.32 -0.17 6.32
C THR A 251 12.42 -0.64 5.37
N LEU A 252 13.21 -1.64 5.76
CA LEU A 252 14.24 -2.22 4.90
C LEU A 252 13.62 -2.90 3.68
N ALA A 253 12.52 -3.62 3.85
CA ALA A 253 11.79 -4.24 2.75
C ALA A 253 11.26 -3.19 1.75
N ILE A 254 10.76 -2.03 2.22
CA ILE A 254 10.38 -0.89 1.37
C ILE A 254 11.57 -0.40 0.54
N LEU A 255 12.74 -0.24 1.18
CA LEU A 255 13.93 0.22 0.46
C LEU A 255 14.38 -0.80 -0.59
N VAL A 256 14.35 -2.10 -0.26
CA VAL A 256 14.74 -3.16 -1.19
C VAL A 256 13.79 -3.18 -2.40
N THR A 257 12.47 -3.17 -2.21
CA THR A 257 11.51 -3.18 -3.35
C THR A 257 11.61 -1.91 -4.21
N CYS A 258 11.76 -0.74 -3.60
CA CYS A 258 11.90 0.51 -4.36
C CYS A 258 13.18 0.57 -5.20
N TRP A 259 14.24 -0.14 -4.78
CA TRP A 259 15.56 -0.14 -5.41
C TRP A 259 15.89 -1.44 -6.16
N HIS A 260 14.94 -2.37 -6.32
CA HIS A 260 15.19 -3.71 -6.86
C HIS A 260 15.81 -3.70 -8.27
N PHE A 261 15.53 -2.68 -9.09
CA PHE A 261 16.13 -2.52 -10.42
C PHE A 261 17.67 -2.40 -10.39
N LEU A 262 18.21 -1.87 -9.30
CA LEU A 262 19.65 -1.70 -9.09
C LEU A 262 20.25 -2.84 -8.24
N LEU A 263 19.45 -3.43 -7.34
CA LEU A 263 19.85 -4.57 -6.53
C LEU A 263 19.78 -5.84 -7.38
N LYS A 264 20.89 -6.22 -8.00
CA LYS A 264 21.04 -7.49 -8.72
C LYS A 264 21.61 -8.55 -7.76
N ILE A 265 20.75 -9.16 -6.97
CA ILE A 265 21.11 -10.22 -6.04
C ILE A 265 20.89 -11.56 -6.75
N ASP A 266 21.96 -12.33 -6.92
CA ASP A 266 21.88 -13.67 -7.48
C ASP A 266 22.11 -14.71 -6.38
N ILE A 267 21.09 -15.52 -6.08
CA ILE A 267 21.19 -16.62 -5.10
C ILE A 267 21.19 -17.95 -5.86
N PRO A 268 22.35 -18.59 -6.05
CA PRO A 268 22.50 -19.75 -6.94
C PRO A 268 21.75 -21.01 -6.46
N PHE A 269 21.28 -21.04 -5.21
CA PHE A 269 20.51 -22.16 -4.66
C PHE A 269 19.03 -22.16 -5.07
N ILE A 270 18.52 -21.06 -5.66
CA ILE A 270 17.17 -21.02 -6.21
C ILE A 270 17.17 -21.86 -7.51
N PRO A 271 16.30 -22.87 -7.65
CA PRO A 271 16.33 -23.83 -8.76
C PRO A 271 15.78 -23.24 -10.08
N LEU A 272 16.25 -22.05 -10.46
CA LEU A 272 15.95 -21.37 -11.71
C LEU A 272 17.23 -21.23 -12.53
N LYS A 273 17.14 -21.56 -13.82
CA LYS A 273 18.30 -21.58 -14.72
C LYS A 273 18.87 -20.18 -14.97
N ASP A 274 18.01 -19.16 -14.98
CA ASP A 274 18.37 -17.78 -15.35
C ASP A 274 18.57 -16.89 -14.10
N PRO A 275 19.74 -16.23 -13.94
CA PRO A 275 19.98 -15.23 -12.90
C PRO A 275 18.92 -14.13 -12.80
N ILE A 276 18.32 -13.73 -13.93
CA ILE A 276 17.28 -12.67 -13.95
C ILE A 276 16.05 -13.14 -13.16
N ASN A 277 15.63 -14.38 -13.35
CA ASN A 277 14.48 -14.94 -12.64
C ASN A 277 14.81 -15.24 -11.16
N ARG A 278 16.08 -15.52 -10.83
CA ARG A 278 16.51 -15.65 -9.42
C ARG A 278 16.44 -14.33 -8.68
N ASN A 279 16.91 -13.23 -9.28
CA ASN A 279 16.78 -11.89 -8.70
C ASN A 279 15.31 -11.49 -8.53
N PHE A 280 14.47 -11.78 -9.53
CA PHE A 280 13.04 -11.52 -9.47
C PHE A 280 12.35 -12.25 -8.30
N VAL A 281 12.72 -13.51 -8.01
CA VAL A 281 12.15 -14.24 -6.86
C VAL A 281 12.47 -13.53 -5.54
N ILE A 282 13.64 -12.92 -5.41
CA ILE A 282 14.02 -12.18 -4.20
C ILE A 282 13.15 -10.93 -4.04
N ASP A 283 12.96 -10.16 -5.11
CA ASP A 283 12.06 -9.01 -5.10
C ASP A 283 10.62 -9.43 -4.72
N GLU A 284 10.12 -10.50 -5.31
CA GLU A 284 8.79 -11.01 -4.99
C GLU A 284 8.70 -11.48 -3.53
N ILE A 285 9.70 -12.17 -2.99
CA ILE A 285 9.72 -12.53 -1.56
C ILE A 285 9.58 -11.28 -0.69
N VAL A 286 10.28 -10.19 -1.03
CA VAL A 286 10.18 -8.93 -0.30
C VAL A 286 8.78 -8.32 -0.42
N ASN A 287 8.19 -8.29 -1.62
CA ASN A 287 6.83 -7.82 -1.85
C ASN A 287 5.80 -8.64 -1.05
N TRP A 288 5.93 -9.97 -1.04
CA TRP A 288 5.08 -10.88 -0.29
C TRP A 288 5.25 -10.77 1.24
N LEU A 289 6.43 -10.36 1.72
CA LEU A 289 6.67 -10.07 3.14
C LEU A 289 6.14 -8.70 3.57
N LEU A 290 6.12 -7.72 2.66
CA LEU A 290 5.57 -6.38 2.95
C LEU A 290 4.07 -6.42 3.23
N VAL A 291 3.30 -7.29 2.58
CA VAL A 291 1.84 -7.39 2.79
C VAL A 291 1.46 -7.74 4.23
N PRO A 292 1.92 -8.85 4.84
CA PRO A 292 1.64 -9.14 6.24
C PRO A 292 2.32 -8.12 7.17
N GLY A 293 3.49 -7.58 6.82
CA GLY A 293 4.15 -6.53 7.60
C GLY A 293 3.31 -5.26 7.72
N PHE A 294 2.84 -4.71 6.60
CA PHE A 294 1.93 -3.57 6.60
C PHE A 294 0.59 -3.89 7.25
N THR A 295 0.04 -5.08 7.04
CA THR A 295 -1.21 -5.49 7.70
C THR A 295 -1.07 -5.51 9.22
N TYR A 296 0.02 -6.12 9.72
CA TYR A 296 0.29 -6.16 11.15
C TYR A 296 0.41 -4.74 11.73
N LEU A 297 1.18 -3.86 11.10
CA LEU A 297 1.35 -2.47 11.55
C LEU A 297 0.05 -1.66 11.43
N LEU A 298 -0.72 -1.86 10.37
CA LEU A 298 -2.00 -1.18 10.13
C LEU A 298 -3.03 -1.54 11.22
N VAL A 299 -3.24 -2.83 11.48
CA VAL A 299 -4.16 -3.32 12.52
C VAL A 299 -3.66 -2.94 13.92
N SER A 300 -2.35 -3.01 14.13
CA SER A 300 -1.71 -2.53 15.35
C SER A 300 -1.94 -1.04 15.61
N SER A 301 -2.13 -0.25 14.55
CA SER A 301 -2.43 1.17 14.64
C SER A 301 -3.91 1.51 14.85
N PHE A 302 -4.81 0.51 14.88
CA PHE A 302 -6.25 0.75 15.02
C PHE A 302 -6.62 1.41 16.36
N PRO A 303 -7.69 2.23 16.38
CA PRO A 303 -8.21 2.82 17.62
C PRO A 303 -8.71 1.74 18.57
N ASP A 304 -8.74 2.04 19.87
CA ASP A 304 -9.11 1.10 20.92
C ASP A 304 -10.49 0.47 20.72
N TRP A 305 -11.47 1.25 20.27
CA TRP A 305 -12.83 0.75 20.02
C TRP A 305 -12.84 -0.39 18.99
N LEU A 306 -12.03 -0.27 17.93
CA LEU A 306 -11.96 -1.28 16.87
C LEU A 306 -11.17 -2.50 17.34
N LYS A 307 -10.04 -2.28 18.04
CA LYS A 307 -9.26 -3.38 18.62
C LYS A 307 -10.08 -4.20 19.61
N GLN A 308 -10.84 -3.55 20.49
CA GLN A 308 -11.70 -4.23 21.46
C GLN A 308 -12.80 -5.04 20.78
N ASP A 309 -13.43 -4.52 19.73
CA ASP A 309 -14.42 -5.25 18.95
C ASP A 309 -13.80 -6.47 18.26
N MET A 310 -12.62 -6.32 17.66
CA MET A 310 -11.89 -7.45 17.05
C MET A 310 -11.47 -8.49 18.09
N GLN A 311 -10.97 -8.07 19.25
CA GLN A 311 -10.61 -8.97 20.36
C GLN A 311 -11.81 -9.79 20.84
N LYS A 312 -13.00 -9.19 20.92
CA LYS A 312 -14.24 -9.91 21.26
C LYS A 312 -14.58 -10.96 20.20
N ILE A 313 -14.50 -10.60 18.91
CA ILE A 313 -14.79 -11.52 17.80
C ILE A 313 -13.88 -12.74 17.83
N PHE A 314 -12.59 -12.55 18.13
CA PHE A 314 -11.63 -13.66 18.19
C PHE A 314 -11.54 -14.35 19.57
N GLY A 315 -12.37 -13.97 20.54
CA GLY A 315 -12.34 -14.55 21.89
C GLY A 315 -11.11 -14.18 22.73
N PHE A 316 -10.35 -13.15 22.34
CA PHE A 316 -9.20 -12.62 23.09
C PHE A 316 -9.67 -11.61 24.14
N SER A 317 -10.62 -12.00 24.99
CA SER A 317 -10.99 -11.18 26.14
C SER A 317 -9.83 -11.15 27.13
N LYS A 318 -9.29 -9.95 27.41
CA LYS A 318 -8.58 -9.73 28.68
C LYS A 318 -9.57 -10.03 29.79
N ARG A 319 -9.42 -11.17 30.48
CA ARG A 319 -9.93 -11.31 31.84
C ARG A 319 -9.35 -10.13 32.62
N ARG A 320 -10.21 -9.20 33.00
CA ARG A 320 -9.87 -8.14 33.96
C ARG A 320 -9.45 -8.77 35.27
#